data_AF-A0A1R3I145-F1
#
_entry.id   AF-A0A1R3I145-F1
#
_cell.length_a   1.000
_cell.length_b   1.000
_cell.length_c   1.000
_cell.angle_alpha   90.00
_cell.angle_beta   90.00
_cell.angle_gamma   90.00
#
_symmetry.space_group_name_H-M   'P 1'
#
loop_
_entity.id
_entity.type
_entity.pdbx_description
1 polymer ?
#
loop_
_entity_poly.entity_id
_entity_poly.type
_entity_poly.pdbx_seq_one_letter_code
_entity_poly.pdbx_strand_id
1 'polypeptide(L)'
;MASNNQRSKCCFDEWLKTQEQQLSELLEAQNRQENEVESQLPDIILNGLVNRGNLAKISPNQLRKINDLHMKTIREEERLSNELASLQENIADQPIAMIAKMMSGVGESSSEIDRALDQHETALANIMQEVDKLRLSTLKELLGILTPVQGVDILAAGKKLHLCIHQWCKTRDQKHGRN
;
A
#
# COMPACT_ATOMS: atom_id res chain seq x y z
N MET A 1 4.76 34.09 5.04
CA MET A 1 3.75 33.42 4.20
C MET A 1 4.21 31.98 3.99
N ALA A 2 3.53 30.99 4.59
CA ALA A 2 3.89 29.59 4.40
C ALA A 2 3.49 29.14 2.99
N SER A 3 4.43 28.56 2.23
CA SER A 3 4.19 28.02 0.89
C SER A 3 3.07 26.98 0.92
N ASN A 4 2.22 26.94 -0.11
CA ASN A 4 1.05 26.07 -0.21
C ASN A 4 1.41 24.58 0.02
N ASN A 5 2.63 24.20 -0.36
CA ASN A 5 3.21 22.87 -0.14
C ASN A 5 3.43 22.55 1.35
N GLN A 6 3.91 23.53 2.14
CA GLN A 6 4.14 23.36 3.58
C GLN A 6 2.83 23.21 4.36
N ARG A 7 1.78 23.88 3.89
CA ARG A 7 0.44 23.85 4.49
C ARG A 7 -0.26 22.51 4.24
N SER A 8 -0.11 21.95 3.03
CA SER A 8 -0.61 20.63 2.68
C SER A 8 0.11 19.53 3.47
N LYS A 9 1.42 19.65 3.66
CA LYS A 9 2.23 18.72 4.47
C LYS A 9 1.78 18.73 5.94
N CYS A 10 1.61 19.93 6.51
CA CYS A 10 1.08 20.10 7.86
C CYS A 10 -0.31 19.48 8.04
N CYS A 11 -1.20 19.68 7.05
CA CYS A 11 -2.56 19.13 7.11
C CYS A 11 -2.58 17.59 7.02
N PHE A 12 -1.65 17.02 6.24
CA PHE A 12 -1.47 15.57 6.17
C PHE A 12 -0.89 15.01 7.46
N ASP A 13 0.10 15.66 8.05
CA ASP A 13 0.69 15.24 9.34
C ASP A 13 -0.32 15.32 10.49
N GLU A 14 -1.18 16.34 10.48
CA GLU A 14 -2.24 16.53 11.47
C GLU A 14 -3.37 15.49 11.29
N TRP A 15 -3.72 15.18 10.04
CA TRP A 15 -4.64 14.10 9.69
C TRP A 15 -4.07 12.73 10.10
N LEU A 16 -2.78 12.48 9.84
CA LEU A 16 -2.09 11.25 10.18
C LEU A 16 -2.02 11.06 11.71
N LYS A 17 -1.70 12.13 12.46
CA LYS A 17 -1.74 12.13 13.93
C LYS A 17 -3.15 11.88 14.48
N THR A 18 -4.17 12.45 13.83
CA THR A 18 -5.56 12.20 14.22
C THR A 18 -5.94 10.75 13.97
N GLN A 19 -5.47 10.17 12.85
CA GLN A 19 -5.63 8.74 12.58
C GLN A 19 -4.87 7.89 13.58
N GLU A 20 -3.65 8.26 14.00
CA GLU A 20 -2.88 7.58 15.04
C GLU A 20 -3.54 7.66 16.43
N GLN A 21 -4.14 8.80 16.79
CA GLN A 21 -4.86 8.97 18.05
C GLN A 21 -6.10 8.05 18.10
N GLN A 22 -6.92 8.08 17.04
CA GLN A 22 -8.09 7.19 16.94
C GLN A 22 -7.69 5.72 16.87
N LEU A 23 -6.53 5.42 16.28
CA LEU A 23 -5.93 4.10 16.26
C LEU A 23 -5.50 3.66 17.65
N SER A 24 -4.86 4.51 18.46
CA SER A 24 -4.47 4.21 19.84
C SER A 24 -5.69 3.93 20.71
N GLU A 25 -6.76 4.69 20.58
CA GLU A 25 -8.02 4.47 21.32
C GLU A 25 -8.68 3.13 20.96
N LEU A 26 -8.68 2.76 19.67
CA LEU A 26 -9.19 1.47 19.20
C LEU A 26 -8.25 0.31 19.57
N LEU A 27 -6.95 0.52 19.55
CA LEU A 27 -5.93 -0.46 19.90
C LEU A 27 -5.90 -0.72 21.42
N GLU A 28 -6.16 0.27 22.27
CA GLU A 28 -6.32 0.08 23.72
C GLU A 28 -7.64 -0.61 24.09
N ALA A 29 -8.69 -0.42 23.29
CA ALA A 29 -9.91 -1.19 23.40
C ALA A 29 -9.69 -2.66 23.00
N GLN A 30 -8.81 -2.91 22.02
CA GLN A 30 -8.51 -4.24 21.47
C GLN A 30 -7.42 -5.01 22.24
N ASN A 31 -6.34 -4.35 22.70
CA ASN A 31 -5.24 -4.94 23.46
C ASN A 31 -5.65 -5.48 24.83
N ARG A 32 -6.74 -4.94 25.41
CA ARG A 32 -7.40 -5.56 26.58
C ARG A 32 -7.90 -6.99 26.30
N GLN A 33 -8.09 -7.36 25.04
CA GLN A 33 -8.42 -8.71 24.57
C GLN A 33 -7.23 -9.44 23.90
N GLU A 34 -6.08 -8.79 23.64
CA GLU A 34 -5.05 -9.26 22.68
C GLU A 34 -3.77 -9.87 23.32
N ASN A 35 -3.54 -9.74 24.64
CA ASN A 35 -2.40 -10.41 25.30
C ASN A 35 -2.45 -11.95 25.27
N GLU A 36 -3.59 -12.53 24.89
CA GLU A 36 -3.78 -13.97 24.71
C GLU A 36 -3.49 -14.45 23.26
N VAL A 37 -3.27 -13.51 22.33
CA VAL A 37 -3.34 -13.70 20.87
C VAL A 37 -1.95 -13.85 20.21
N GLU A 38 -0.86 -13.38 20.83
CA GLU A 38 0.49 -13.40 20.23
C GLU A 38 1.07 -14.80 19.98
N SER A 39 0.69 -15.82 20.76
CA SER A 39 1.20 -17.19 20.61
C SER A 39 0.50 -17.99 19.50
N GLN A 40 -0.60 -17.49 18.95
CA GLN A 40 -1.47 -18.21 18.02
C GLN A 40 -1.46 -17.61 16.60
N LEU A 41 -0.48 -16.75 16.26
CA LEU A 41 -0.45 -15.95 15.03
C LEU A 41 -0.74 -16.72 13.72
N PRO A 42 -0.19 -17.93 13.49
CA PRO A 42 -0.53 -18.73 12.31
C PRO A 42 -1.98 -19.24 12.35
N ASP A 43 -2.45 -19.61 13.54
CA ASP A 43 -3.80 -20.10 13.79
C ASP A 43 -4.85 -18.98 13.70
N ILE A 44 -4.48 -17.72 13.96
CA ILE A 44 -5.42 -16.59 13.87
C ILE A 44 -5.67 -16.17 12.42
N ILE A 45 -4.66 -16.25 11.56
CA ILE A 45 -4.80 -15.95 10.13
C ILE A 45 -5.60 -17.06 9.42
N LEU A 46 -5.34 -18.33 9.76
CA LEU A 46 -6.02 -19.47 9.15
C LEU A 46 -7.38 -19.81 9.80
N ASN A 47 -7.46 -19.79 11.14
CA ASN A 47 -8.63 -20.20 11.93
C ASN A 47 -9.35 -19.04 12.64
N GLY A 48 -8.71 -17.89 12.89
CA GLY A 48 -9.30 -16.78 13.68
C GLY A 48 -10.18 -15.80 12.89
N LEU A 49 -9.83 -15.48 11.65
CA LEU A 49 -10.61 -14.56 10.79
C LEU A 49 -11.88 -15.19 10.21
N VAL A 50 -11.86 -16.50 9.96
CA VAL A 50 -12.99 -17.25 9.40
C VAL A 50 -14.09 -17.48 10.44
N ASN A 51 -13.74 -17.53 11.74
CA ASN A 51 -14.64 -18.03 12.78
C ASN A 51 -15.46 -16.95 13.53
N ARG A 52 -15.29 -15.65 13.24
CA ARG A 52 -16.18 -14.59 13.75
C ARG A 52 -17.31 -14.26 12.77
N GLY A 53 -18.22 -15.23 12.62
CA GLY A 53 -19.68 -15.03 12.54
C GLY A 53 -20.32 -14.38 11.30
N ASN A 54 -19.65 -13.48 10.56
CA ASN A 54 -20.32 -12.72 9.48
C ASN A 54 -19.60 -12.74 8.11
N LEU A 55 -18.27 -12.80 8.07
CA LEU A 55 -17.53 -13.09 6.84
C LEU A 55 -17.72 -14.54 6.36
N ALA A 56 -18.06 -15.45 7.28
CA ALA A 56 -18.48 -16.81 6.94
C ALA A 56 -19.85 -16.88 6.24
N LYS A 57 -20.64 -15.78 6.24
CA LYS A 57 -21.97 -15.69 5.64
C LYS A 57 -21.98 -14.84 4.36
N ILE A 58 -21.00 -15.03 3.48
CA ILE A 58 -21.06 -14.48 2.12
C ILE A 58 -22.15 -15.25 1.36
N SER A 59 -23.19 -14.55 0.91
CA SER A 59 -24.23 -15.19 0.10
C SER A 59 -23.71 -15.57 -1.30
N PRO A 60 -24.31 -16.56 -1.98
CA PRO A 60 -23.90 -16.93 -3.35
C PRO A 60 -23.95 -15.77 -4.35
N ASN A 61 -24.88 -14.84 -4.18
CA ASN A 61 -24.97 -13.63 -5.00
C ASN A 61 -23.83 -12.66 -4.71
N GLN A 62 -23.49 -12.44 -3.44
CA GLN A 62 -22.32 -11.65 -3.07
C GLN A 62 -21.03 -12.28 -3.60
N LEU A 63 -20.90 -13.60 -3.48
CA LEU A 63 -19.72 -14.32 -3.97
C LEU A 63 -19.52 -14.13 -5.48
N ARG A 64 -20.60 -14.22 -6.27
CA ARG A 64 -20.55 -13.96 -7.72
C ARG A 64 -20.05 -12.54 -8.01
N LYS A 65 -20.64 -11.53 -7.36
CA LYS A 65 -20.23 -10.13 -7.54
C LYS A 65 -18.78 -9.87 -7.09
N ILE A 66 -18.36 -10.51 -6.00
CA ILE A 66 -16.98 -10.44 -5.50
C ILE A 66 -16.03 -11.07 -6.52
N ASN A 67 -16.39 -12.22 -7.11
CA ASN A 67 -15.58 -12.86 -8.13
C ASN A 67 -15.45 -12.00 -9.39
N ASP A 68 -16.54 -11.36 -9.84
CA ASP A 68 -16.49 -10.42 -10.97
C ASP A 68 -15.59 -9.21 -10.67
N LEU A 69 -15.70 -8.65 -9.45
CA LEU A 69 -14.83 -7.56 -8.98
C LEU A 69 -13.36 -7.99 -8.87
N HIS A 70 -13.10 -9.21 -8.39
CA HIS A 70 -11.77 -9.79 -8.30
C HIS A 70 -11.15 -9.90 -9.70
N MET A 71 -11.86 -10.51 -10.66
CA MET A 71 -11.37 -10.63 -12.03
C MET A 71 -11.10 -9.28 -12.69
N LYS A 72 -11.93 -8.27 -12.43
CA LYS A 72 -11.68 -6.89 -12.87
C LYS A 72 -10.40 -6.33 -12.23
N THR A 73 -10.22 -6.53 -10.93
CA THR A 73 -9.06 -6.05 -10.17
C THR A 73 -7.77 -6.69 -10.69
N ILE A 74 -7.73 -8.00 -10.90
CA ILE A 74 -6.56 -8.72 -11.47
C ILE A 74 -6.13 -8.10 -12.80
N ARG A 75 -7.08 -7.83 -13.70
CA ARG A 75 -6.74 -7.25 -15.02
C ARG A 75 -6.06 -5.89 -14.90
N GLU A 76 -6.54 -5.04 -13.99
CA GLU A 76 -5.92 -3.74 -13.76
C GLU A 76 -4.58 -3.85 -13.01
N GLU A 77 -4.45 -4.81 -12.08
CA GLU A 77 -3.18 -5.12 -11.42
C GLU A 77 -2.13 -5.62 -12.43
N GLU A 78 -2.51 -6.50 -13.36
CA GLU A 78 -1.66 -6.96 -14.46
C GLU A 78 -1.25 -5.80 -15.37
N ARG A 79 -2.20 -4.92 -15.72
CA ARG A 79 -1.91 -3.72 -16.53
C ARG A 79 -0.88 -2.82 -15.85
N LEU A 80 -1.07 -2.50 -14.56
CA LEU A 80 -0.15 -1.67 -13.78
C LEU A 80 1.20 -2.34 -13.55
N SER A 81 1.22 -3.67 -13.36
CA SER A 81 2.44 -4.45 -13.19
C SER A 81 3.27 -4.46 -14.48
N ASN A 82 2.63 -4.59 -15.63
CA ASN A 82 3.29 -4.50 -16.93
C ASN A 82 3.86 -3.09 -17.19
N GLU A 83 3.09 -2.05 -16.84
CA GLU A 83 3.54 -0.66 -16.95
C GLU A 83 4.78 -0.40 -16.07
N LEU A 84 4.77 -0.90 -14.83
CA LEU A 84 5.92 -0.84 -13.92
C LEU A 84 7.13 -1.63 -14.46
N ALA A 85 6.90 -2.82 -15.00
CA ALA A 85 7.96 -3.66 -15.56
C ALA A 85 8.63 -2.97 -16.77
N SER A 86 7.85 -2.42 -17.70
CA SER A 86 8.39 -1.65 -18.84
C SER A 86 9.13 -0.40 -18.38
N LEU A 87 8.65 0.29 -17.34
CA LEU A 87 9.37 1.44 -16.78
C LEU A 87 10.73 1.01 -16.20
N GLN A 88 10.78 -0.13 -15.50
CA GLN A 88 12.01 -0.68 -14.93
C GLN A 88 12.99 -1.23 -15.98
N GLU A 89 12.49 -1.84 -17.05
CA GLU A 89 13.30 -2.29 -18.20
C GLU A 89 14.05 -1.12 -18.86
N ASN A 90 13.34 -0.02 -19.12
CA ASN A 90 13.94 1.19 -19.69
C ASN A 90 15.07 1.78 -18.84
N ILE A 91 15.01 1.68 -17.51
CA ILE A 91 16.15 2.06 -16.66
C ILE A 91 17.26 1.04 -16.76
N ALA A 92 16.96 -0.27 -16.73
CA ALA A 92 17.99 -1.31 -16.75
C ALA A 92 18.85 -1.30 -18.03
N ASP A 93 18.32 -0.75 -19.13
CA ASP A 93 19.06 -0.52 -20.37
C ASP A 93 19.98 0.72 -20.34
N GLN A 94 19.72 1.68 -19.44
CA GLN A 94 20.47 2.93 -19.29
C GLN A 94 21.84 2.83 -18.57
N PRO A 95 22.10 1.98 -17.54
CA PRO A 95 23.37 1.97 -16.81
C PRO A 95 24.57 1.62 -17.69
N ILE A 96 24.44 0.80 -18.73
CA ILE A 96 25.54 0.54 -19.68
C ILE A 96 25.86 1.82 -20.48
N ALA A 97 24.85 2.57 -20.91
CA ALA A 97 25.03 3.83 -21.64
C ALA A 97 25.57 4.96 -20.73
N MET A 98 25.14 5.02 -19.46
CA MET A 98 25.66 5.96 -18.47
C MET A 98 27.11 5.65 -18.08
N ILE A 99 27.48 4.38 -17.86
CA ILE A 99 28.86 3.97 -17.60
C ILE A 99 29.75 4.31 -18.80
N ALA A 100 29.29 4.03 -20.04
CA ALA A 100 30.05 4.36 -21.25
C ALA A 100 30.29 5.87 -21.42
N LYS A 101 29.28 6.72 -21.13
CA LYS A 101 29.39 8.20 -21.21
C LYS A 101 30.27 8.78 -20.09
N MET A 102 30.29 8.15 -18.91
CA MET A 102 31.13 8.55 -17.79
C MET A 102 32.62 8.17 -18.02
N MET A 103 32.87 7.07 -18.73
CA MET A 103 34.20 6.63 -19.12
C MET A 103 34.82 7.44 -20.28
N SER A 104 34.03 8.17 -21.09
CA SER A 104 34.55 8.99 -22.19
C SER A 104 35.16 10.35 -21.76
N GLY A 105 35.04 10.73 -20.49
CA GLY A 105 35.78 11.84 -19.90
C GLY A 105 35.26 13.26 -20.23
N VAL A 106 35.49 14.16 -19.27
CA VAL A 106 35.31 15.63 -19.25
C VAL A 106 33.94 16.15 -18.73
N GLY A 107 33.90 16.37 -17.42
CA GLY A 107 33.70 17.72 -16.86
C GLY A 107 32.29 18.28 -16.67
N GLU A 108 31.26 17.78 -17.33
CA GLU A 108 29.88 18.22 -17.09
C GLU A 108 29.17 17.23 -16.15
N SER A 109 28.96 17.66 -14.89
CA SER A 109 28.00 17.00 -13.99
C SER A 109 26.65 16.98 -14.72
N SER A 110 26.23 15.79 -15.11
CA SER A 110 25.31 15.59 -16.23
C SER A 110 23.87 15.91 -15.83
N SER A 111 23.45 17.15 -16.01
CA SER A 111 22.07 17.61 -15.83
C SER A 111 21.03 16.77 -16.62
N GLU A 112 21.47 16.07 -17.67
CA GLU A 112 20.64 15.14 -18.43
C GLU A 112 20.32 13.84 -17.68
N ILE A 113 21.27 13.32 -16.89
CA ILE A 113 21.10 12.13 -16.05
C ILE A 113 20.12 12.44 -14.92
N ASP A 114 20.32 13.56 -14.22
CA ASP A 114 19.43 13.99 -13.14
C ASP A 114 17.99 14.20 -13.66
N ARG A 115 17.84 14.84 -14.82
CA ARG A 115 16.54 15.00 -15.48
C ARG A 115 15.88 13.67 -15.84
N ALA A 116 16.64 12.66 -16.27
CA ALA A 116 16.12 11.33 -16.57
C ALA A 116 15.66 10.59 -15.31
N LEU A 117 16.39 10.74 -14.20
CA LEU A 117 16.03 10.19 -12.89
C LEU A 117 14.77 10.87 -12.32
N ASP A 118 14.66 12.19 -12.42
CA ASP A 118 13.47 12.95 -12.00
C ASP A 118 12.22 12.54 -12.80
N GLN A 119 12.38 12.34 -14.12
CA GLN A 119 11.31 11.83 -15.00
C GLN A 119 10.88 10.42 -14.59
N HIS A 120 11.84 9.56 -14.25
CA HIS A 120 11.55 8.22 -13.77
C HIS A 120 10.84 8.22 -12.41
N GLU A 121 11.30 9.03 -11.45
CA GLU A 121 10.63 9.18 -10.14
C GLU A 121 9.18 9.65 -10.33
N THR A 122 8.96 10.63 -11.21
CA THR A 122 7.62 11.12 -11.54
C THR A 122 6.75 10.02 -12.15
N ALA A 123 7.29 9.23 -13.07
CA ALA A 123 6.57 8.11 -13.68
C ALA A 123 6.19 7.04 -12.64
N LEU A 124 7.12 6.70 -11.75
CA LEU A 124 6.88 5.75 -10.67
C LEU A 124 5.81 6.27 -9.69
N ALA A 125 5.88 7.54 -9.32
CA ALA A 125 4.88 8.19 -8.46
C ALA A 125 3.48 8.14 -9.08
N ASN A 126 3.37 8.35 -10.39
CA ASN A 126 2.10 8.22 -11.11
C ASN A 126 1.56 6.78 -11.07
N ILE A 127 2.40 5.77 -11.32
CA ILE A 127 1.99 4.36 -11.21
C ILE A 127 1.51 4.05 -9.78
N MET A 128 2.25 4.49 -8.76
CA MET A 128 1.84 4.30 -7.35
C MET A 128 0.50 4.95 -7.06
N GLN A 129 0.25 6.16 -7.58
CA GLN A 129 -1.04 6.83 -7.45
C GLN A 129 -2.17 6.04 -8.12
N GLU A 130 -1.95 5.48 -9.31
CA GLU A 130 -2.94 4.64 -10.00
C GLU A 130 -3.22 3.33 -9.25
N VAL A 131 -2.19 2.71 -8.66
CA VAL A 131 -2.35 1.54 -7.80
C VAL A 131 -3.19 1.89 -6.56
N ASP A 132 -2.95 3.04 -5.93
CA ASP A 132 -3.75 3.48 -4.78
C ASP A 132 -5.21 3.79 -5.16
N LYS A 133 -5.44 4.40 -6.33
CA LYS A 133 -6.79 4.57 -6.89
C LYS A 133 -7.47 3.22 -7.11
N LEU A 134 -6.76 2.24 -7.67
CA LEU A 134 -7.28 0.89 -7.87
C LEU A 134 -7.68 0.27 -6.52
N ARG A 135 -6.79 0.28 -5.51
CA ARG A 135 -7.09 -0.21 -4.16
C ARG A 135 -8.34 0.42 -3.55
N LEU A 136 -8.45 1.76 -3.63
CA LEU A 136 -9.60 2.49 -3.08
C LEU A 136 -10.89 2.19 -3.83
N SER A 137 -10.83 2.08 -5.16
CA SER A 137 -11.99 1.74 -5.99
C SER A 137 -12.48 0.31 -5.72
N THR A 138 -11.58 -0.67 -5.65
CA THR A 138 -11.91 -2.06 -5.32
C THR A 138 -12.52 -2.17 -3.92
N LEU A 139 -11.94 -1.49 -2.92
CA LEU A 139 -12.53 -1.46 -1.58
C LEU A 139 -13.93 -0.84 -1.58
N LYS A 140 -14.14 0.27 -2.30
CA LYS A 140 -15.44 0.93 -2.42
C LYS A 140 -16.49 0.03 -3.08
N GLU A 141 -16.14 -0.63 -4.18
CA GLU A 141 -17.03 -1.57 -4.87
C GLU A 141 -17.34 -2.78 -4.00
N LEU A 142 -16.34 -3.32 -3.29
CA LEU A 142 -16.51 -4.43 -2.35
C LEU A 142 -17.48 -4.06 -1.22
N LEU A 143 -17.33 -2.89 -0.61
CA LEU A 143 -18.24 -2.40 0.43
C LEU A 143 -19.68 -2.20 -0.09
N GLY A 144 -19.86 -1.95 -1.39
CA GLY A 144 -21.18 -1.91 -2.04
C GLY A 144 -21.83 -3.28 -2.25
N ILE A 145 -21.05 -4.37 -2.20
CA ILE A 145 -21.54 -5.75 -2.29
C ILE A 145 -21.87 -6.32 -0.90
N LEU A 146 -21.10 -5.92 0.11
CA LEU A 146 -21.20 -6.42 1.48
C LEU A 146 -22.37 -5.78 2.24
N THR A 147 -22.82 -6.47 3.29
CA THR A 147 -23.67 -5.84 4.30
C THR A 147 -22.84 -4.89 5.17
N PRO A 148 -23.45 -3.89 5.84
CA PRO A 148 -22.70 -2.96 6.69
C PRO A 148 -21.82 -3.65 7.74
N VAL A 149 -22.29 -4.73 8.35
CA VAL A 149 -21.52 -5.47 9.36
C VAL A 149 -20.33 -6.19 8.73
N GLN A 150 -20.51 -6.86 7.58
CA GLN A 150 -19.41 -7.46 6.83
C GLN A 150 -18.38 -6.42 6.36
N GLY A 151 -18.84 -5.23 5.98
CA GLY A 151 -17.98 -4.13 5.59
C GLY A 151 -17.09 -3.67 6.75
N VAL A 152 -17.65 -3.52 7.96
CA VAL A 152 -16.89 -3.21 9.17
C VAL A 152 -15.86 -4.30 9.46
N ASP A 153 -16.23 -5.57 9.35
CA ASP A 153 -15.31 -6.70 9.57
C ASP A 153 -14.10 -6.66 8.61
N ILE A 154 -14.34 -6.42 7.32
CA ILE A 154 -13.27 -6.29 6.32
C ILE A 154 -12.39 -5.07 6.58
N LEU A 155 -12.98 -3.92 6.94
CA LEU A 155 -12.21 -2.72 7.24
C LEU A 155 -11.31 -2.91 8.47
N ALA A 156 -11.82 -3.56 9.51
CA ALA A 156 -11.04 -3.90 10.70
C ALA A 156 -9.88 -4.85 10.35
N ALA A 157 -10.14 -5.89 9.57
CA ALA A 157 -9.10 -6.82 9.09
C ALA A 157 -8.04 -6.11 8.24
N GLY A 158 -8.46 -5.24 7.32
CA GLY A 158 -7.56 -4.45 6.47
C GLY A 158 -6.67 -3.50 7.27
N LYS A 159 -7.22 -2.84 8.31
CA LYS A 159 -6.43 -1.99 9.21
C LYS A 159 -5.44 -2.81 10.03
N LYS A 160 -5.86 -3.95 10.58
CA LYS A 160 -4.94 -4.85 11.30
C LYS A 160 -3.78 -5.28 10.40
N LEU A 161 -4.06 -5.69 9.16
CA LEU A 161 -3.03 -6.03 8.18
C LEU A 161 -2.07 -4.86 7.92
N HIS A 162 -2.59 -3.65 7.70
CA HIS A 162 -1.77 -2.45 7.48
C HIS A 162 -0.80 -2.20 8.65
N LEU A 163 -1.25 -2.32 9.90
CA LEU A 163 -0.40 -2.17 11.08
C LEU A 163 0.68 -3.24 11.15
N CYS A 164 0.31 -4.50 10.88
CA CYS A 164 1.27 -5.61 10.86
C CYS A 164 2.37 -5.36 9.82
N ILE A 165 2.01 -4.94 8.60
CA ILE A 165 2.96 -4.61 7.54
C ILE A 165 3.85 -3.43 7.95
N HIS A 166 3.26 -2.36 8.50
CA HIS A 166 4.02 -1.20 8.96
C HIS A 166 5.07 -1.58 10.01
N GLN A 167 4.66 -2.35 11.03
CA GLN A 167 5.56 -2.79 12.09
C GLN A 167 6.66 -3.72 11.57
N TRP A 168 6.32 -4.60 10.62
CA TRP A 168 7.30 -5.46 9.94
C TRP A 168 8.32 -4.64 9.15
N CYS A 169 7.88 -3.68 8.33
CA CYS A 169 8.75 -2.78 7.58
C CYS A 169 9.66 -1.97 8.50
N LYS A 170 9.13 -1.39 9.58
CA LYS A 170 9.92 -0.67 10.59
C LYS A 170 11.00 -1.54 11.20
N THR A 171 10.66 -2.78 11.57
CA THR A 171 11.63 -3.75 12.11
C THR A 171 12.70 -4.12 11.08
N ARG A 172 12.32 -4.26 9.81
CA ARG A 172 13.25 -4.54 8.72
C ARG A 172 14.21 -3.38 8.53
N ASP A 173 13.73 -2.14 8.50
CA ASP A 173 14.58 -0.97 8.24
C ASP A 173 15.57 -0.75 9.40
N GLN A 174 15.14 -0.99 10.64
CA GLN A 174 16.01 -1.01 11.83
C GLN A 174 17.11 -2.08 11.73
N LYS A 175 16.78 -3.28 11.24
CA LYS A 175 17.77 -4.36 11.03
C LYS A 175 18.77 -4.07 9.91
N HIS A 176 18.41 -3.24 8.93
CA HIS A 176 19.26 -2.92 7.77
C HIS A 176 19.93 -1.53 7.88
N GLY A 177 19.85 -0.86 9.03
CA GLY A 177 20.60 0.36 9.32
C GLY A 177 20.21 1.60 8.51
N ARG A 178 19.00 1.65 7.95
CA ARG A 178 18.46 2.85 7.26
C ARG A 178 17.62 3.65 8.27
N ASN A 179 18.26 4.56 8.99
CA ASN A 179 17.59 5.62 9.76
C ASN A 179 17.77 6.96 9.06
#